data_AF-A0A2H0CRE0-F1
#
_entry.id   AF-A0A2H0CRE0-F1
#
_cell.length_a   1.000
_cell.length_b   1.000
_cell.length_c   1.000
_cell.angle_alpha   90.00
_cell.angle_beta   90.00
_cell.angle_gamma   90.00
#
_symmetry.space_group_name_H-M   'P 1'
#
loop_
_entity.id
_entity.type
_entity.pdbx_description
1 polymer ?
#
loop_
_entity_poly.entity_id
_entity_poly.type
_entity_poly.pdbx_seq_one_letter_code
_entity_poly.pdbx_strand_id
1 'polypeptide(L)'
;MAHSTTENYPLDQFDYQLLDTGEFQKLEQFGPHRFIRPAPQAIWPKSLSPSEWKKAEGEYKYFKGKDTGGEWKFFTKLPEEGWTIPFRNLVFKVQPTGFGHIGLFPEQAINWLWIMNQLNKLNGKEIQVLNVFGYTGASTIAAASAGAHVTHIDASKASVTWARRNLKLSGL
;
A
#
# COMPACT_ATOMS: atom_id res chain seq x y z
N MET A 1 19.42 -28.46 -1.88
CA MET A 1 18.81 -27.25 -2.50
C MET A 1 18.25 -26.41 -1.37
N ALA A 2 19.06 -25.50 -0.83
CA ALA A 2 18.63 -24.64 0.26
C ALA A 2 17.81 -23.49 -0.35
N HIS A 3 16.50 -23.47 -0.08
CA HIS A 3 15.71 -22.27 -0.29
C HIS A 3 16.19 -21.23 0.73
N SER A 4 16.87 -20.19 0.26
CA SER A 4 17.21 -19.01 1.05
C SER A 4 15.91 -18.28 1.42
N THR A 5 15.30 -18.63 2.55
CA THR A 5 14.05 -18.05 3.06
C THR A 5 14.30 -16.88 4.02
N THR A 6 15.20 -15.96 3.68
CA THR A 6 15.46 -14.78 4.52
C THR A 6 15.28 -13.49 3.74
N GLU A 7 14.10 -13.29 3.15
CA GLU A 7 13.54 -11.95 3.06
C GLU A 7 12.45 -11.87 4.14
N ASN A 8 12.86 -11.45 5.34
CA ASN A 8 11.93 -11.23 6.43
C ASN A 8 11.03 -10.06 6.05
N TYR A 9 9.72 -10.29 6.07
CA TYR A 9 8.76 -9.22 6.23
C TYR A 9 8.87 -8.74 7.70
N PRO A 10 9.07 -7.45 7.99
CA PRO A 10 8.90 -6.28 7.12
C PRO A 10 10.12 -5.97 6.25
N LEU A 11 9.85 -5.46 5.04
CA LEU A 11 10.88 -4.98 4.12
C LEU A 11 11.62 -3.78 4.73
N ASP A 12 12.95 -3.81 4.64
CA ASP A 12 13.78 -2.68 5.04
C ASP A 12 13.33 -1.39 4.31
N GLN A 13 13.30 -0.28 5.06
CA GLN A 13 12.99 1.08 4.57
C GLN A 13 11.58 1.22 3.97
N PHE A 14 10.57 0.59 4.57
CA PHE A 14 9.17 0.84 4.24
C PHE A 14 8.43 1.49 5.41
N ASP A 15 7.87 2.68 5.22
CA ASP A 15 7.03 3.39 6.19
C ASP A 15 5.60 2.81 6.24
N TYR A 16 5.51 1.48 6.33
CA TYR A 16 4.29 0.74 6.59
C TYR A 16 4.58 -0.40 7.57
N GLN A 17 3.65 -0.61 8.50
CA GLN A 17 3.71 -1.74 9.42
C GLN A 17 2.31 -2.32 9.67
N LEU A 18 2.20 -3.65 9.63
CA LEU A 18 1.09 -4.35 10.24
C LEU A 18 1.41 -4.53 11.73
N LEU A 19 0.68 -3.85 12.59
CA LEU A 19 0.96 -3.80 14.03
C LEU A 19 0.32 -4.97 14.79
N ASP A 20 -0.94 -5.26 14.49
CA ASP A 20 -1.70 -6.34 15.14
C ASP A 20 -2.83 -6.83 14.24
N THR A 21 -3.29 -8.05 14.49
CA THR A 21 -4.48 -8.61 13.85
C THR A 21 -5.26 -9.43 14.87
N GLY A 22 -6.57 -9.47 14.70
CA GLY A 22 -7.44 -10.28 15.51
C GLY A 22 -8.87 -9.74 15.53
N GLU A 23 -9.81 -10.59 15.95
CA GLU A 23 -11.23 -10.27 16.04
C GLU A 23 -11.79 -9.66 14.74
N PHE A 24 -11.40 -10.23 13.61
CA PHE A 24 -11.78 -9.80 12.25
C PHE A 24 -11.25 -8.43 11.85
N GLN A 25 -10.22 -7.92 12.52
CA GLN A 25 -9.62 -6.62 12.28
C GLN A 25 -8.11 -6.70 12.12
N LYS A 26 -7.55 -5.68 11.47
CA LYS A 26 -6.13 -5.40 11.44
C LYS A 26 -5.85 -3.97 11.85
N LEU A 27 -4.79 -3.79 12.64
CA LEU A 27 -4.23 -2.51 13.02
C LEU A 27 -2.97 -2.27 12.18
N GLU A 28 -2.98 -1.23 11.36
CA GLU A 28 -1.91 -0.92 10.43
C GLU A 28 -1.39 0.50 10.68
N GLN A 29 -0.10 0.72 10.47
CA GLN A 29 0.55 2.02 10.49
C GLN A 29 1.04 2.38 9.09
N PHE A 30 0.69 3.57 8.61
CA PHE A 30 1.11 4.15 7.35
C PHE A 30 1.81 5.48 7.65
N GLY A 31 3.15 5.48 7.69
CA GLY A 31 3.92 6.62 8.19
C GLY A 31 3.54 6.96 9.63
N PRO A 32 3.14 8.22 9.93
CA PRO A 32 2.79 8.62 11.30
C PRO A 32 1.36 8.21 11.70
N HIS A 33 0.56 7.69 10.77
CA HIS A 33 -0.88 7.51 10.95
C HIS A 33 -1.27 6.04 11.13
N ARG A 34 -2.23 5.76 12.02
CA ARG A 34 -2.68 4.39 12.35
C ARG A 34 -4.15 4.18 12.04
N PHE A 35 -4.48 3.02 11.44
CA PHE A 35 -5.83 2.70 11.03
C PHE A 35 -6.24 1.30 11.44
N ILE A 36 -7.50 1.17 11.83
CA ILE A 36 -8.17 -0.12 12.01
C ILE A 36 -8.97 -0.41 10.74
N ARG A 37 -8.72 -1.57 10.13
CA ARG A 37 -9.47 -2.01 8.95
C ARG A 37 -9.99 -3.43 9.11
N PRO A 38 -11.04 -3.81 8.36
CA PRO A 38 -11.54 -5.18 8.36
C PRO A 38 -10.48 -6.15 7.85
N ALA A 39 -10.36 -7.29 8.52
CA ALA A 39 -9.57 -8.44 8.13
C ALA A 39 -10.38 -9.70 8.45
N PRO A 40 -11.35 -10.10 7.59
CA PRO A 40 -12.31 -11.18 7.89
C PRO A 40 -11.68 -12.55 8.23
N GLN A 41 -10.43 -12.75 7.84
CA GLN A 41 -9.69 -13.99 8.10
C GLN A 41 -8.93 -13.98 9.44
N ALA A 42 -8.78 -12.82 10.09
CA ALA A 42 -8.10 -12.68 11.38
C ALA A 42 -9.01 -13.07 12.55
N ILE A 43 -9.38 -14.35 12.61
CA ILE A 43 -10.39 -14.89 13.56
C ILE A 43 -9.86 -15.10 14.98
N TRP A 44 -8.56 -14.96 15.19
CA TRP A 44 -7.89 -15.10 16.49
C TRP A 44 -8.06 -13.85 17.36
N PRO A 45 -7.79 -13.92 18.68
CA PRO A 45 -7.78 -12.74 19.54
C PRO A 45 -6.69 -11.75 19.17
N LYS A 46 -6.92 -10.46 19.46
CA LYS A 46 -5.89 -9.41 19.34
C LYS A 46 -4.74 -9.67 20.31
N SER A 47 -3.51 -9.42 19.87
CA SER A 47 -2.32 -9.64 20.69
C SER A 47 -1.87 -8.39 21.44
N LEU A 48 -2.10 -7.20 20.87
CA LEU A 48 -1.78 -5.93 21.51
C LEU A 48 -2.87 -5.52 22.50
N SER A 49 -2.46 -4.74 23.50
CA SER A 49 -3.37 -4.17 24.48
C SER A 49 -4.44 -3.28 23.82
N PRO A 50 -5.64 -3.15 24.43
CA PRO A 50 -6.67 -2.23 23.93
C PRO A 50 -6.19 -0.77 23.82
N SER A 51 -5.23 -0.35 24.64
CA SER A 51 -4.62 0.99 24.55
C SER A 51 -3.84 1.21 23.27
N GLU A 52 -3.20 0.19 22.68
CA GLU A 52 -2.52 0.35 21.38
C GLU A 52 -3.52 0.55 20.25
N TRP A 53 -4.63 -0.18 20.27
CA TRP A 53 -5.71 -0.03 19.29
C TRP A 53 -6.40 1.34 19.38
N LYS A 54 -6.52 1.91 20.59
CA LYS A 54 -7.05 3.26 20.81
C LYS A 54 -6.17 4.39 20.23
N LYS A 55 -4.91 4.10 19.87
CA LYS A 55 -4.04 5.07 19.17
C LYS A 55 -4.34 5.18 17.69
N ALA A 56 -5.24 4.35 17.15
CA ALA A 56 -5.70 4.50 15.77
C ALA A 56 -6.43 5.83 15.60
N GLU A 57 -6.27 6.44 14.43
CA GLU A 57 -6.88 7.72 14.07
C GLU A 57 -8.15 7.53 13.26
N GLY A 58 -8.36 6.34 12.70
CA GLY A 58 -9.60 6.00 12.03
C GLY A 58 -9.84 4.50 11.97
N GLU A 59 -11.12 4.15 11.87
CA GLU A 59 -11.59 2.79 11.71
C GLU A 59 -12.56 2.70 10.52
N TYR A 60 -12.31 1.76 9.60
CA TYR A 60 -13.24 1.49 8.50
C TYR A 60 -14.20 0.36 8.86
N LYS A 61 -15.51 0.57 8.67
CA LYS A 61 -16.54 -0.43 8.95
C LYS A 61 -17.48 -0.61 7.76
N TYR A 62 -17.76 -1.87 7.45
CA TYR A 62 -18.89 -2.21 6.58
C TYR A 62 -20.19 -2.10 7.35
N PHE A 63 -21.22 -1.57 6.70
CA PHE A 63 -22.56 -1.52 7.28
C PHE A 63 -23.42 -2.69 6.83
N LYS A 64 -24.21 -3.23 7.75
CA LYS A 64 -25.29 -4.16 7.40
C LYS A 64 -26.38 -3.38 6.65
N GLY A 65 -26.76 -3.87 5.47
CA GLY A 65 -27.89 -3.34 4.68
C GLY A 65 -27.52 -2.42 3.52
N LYS A 66 -26.23 -2.21 3.22
CA LYS A 66 -25.80 -1.64 1.92
C LYS A 66 -25.20 -2.76 1.06
N ASP A 67 -25.63 -2.83 -0.19
CA ASP A 67 -25.12 -3.81 -1.16
C ASP A 67 -23.62 -3.64 -1.44
N THR A 68 -23.09 -2.43 -1.25
CA THR A 68 -21.66 -2.13 -1.36
C THR A 68 -21.23 -1.03 -0.39
N GLY A 69 -19.97 -1.10 0.04
CA GLY A 69 -19.29 -0.02 0.75
C GLY A 69 -19.41 -0.03 2.28
N GLY A 70 -18.52 0.73 2.89
CA GLY A 70 -18.45 1.01 4.32
C GLY A 70 -18.11 2.49 4.54
N GLU A 71 -17.84 2.86 5.78
CA GLU A 71 -17.45 4.23 6.12
C GLU A 71 -16.22 4.27 7.02
N TRP A 72 -15.51 5.39 6.96
CA TRP A 72 -14.50 5.74 7.94
C TRP A 72 -15.13 6.47 9.12
N LYS A 73 -14.86 5.96 10.33
CA LYS A 73 -15.01 6.72 11.56
C LYS A 73 -13.64 7.24 11.97
N PHE A 74 -13.42 8.55 11.86
CA PHE A 74 -12.19 9.19 12.30
C PHE A 74 -12.27 9.62 13.77
N PHE A 75 -11.18 9.40 14.51
CA PHE A 75 -11.02 9.77 15.91
C PHE A 75 -10.16 11.03 16.09
N THR A 76 -9.37 11.38 15.07
CA THR A 76 -8.55 12.59 15.00
C THR A 76 -8.70 13.28 13.64
N LYS A 77 -8.22 14.52 13.53
CA LYS A 77 -8.16 15.24 12.25
C LYS A 77 -6.94 14.75 11.46
N LEU A 78 -7.16 14.35 10.21
CA LEU A 78 -6.11 13.96 9.27
C LEU A 78 -5.81 15.08 8.27
N PRO A 79 -4.63 15.07 7.61
CA PRO A 79 -4.38 15.95 6.47
C PRO A 79 -5.37 15.70 5.33
N GLU A 80 -6.04 16.75 4.85
CA GLU A 80 -7.07 16.66 3.81
C GLU A 80 -6.51 16.12 2.48
N GLU A 81 -5.27 16.49 2.15
CA GLU A 81 -4.57 16.05 0.94
C GLU A 81 -3.86 14.70 1.10
N GLY A 82 -4.03 14.01 2.23
CA GLY A 82 -3.23 12.84 2.58
C GLY A 82 -1.78 13.17 2.94
N TRP A 83 -0.95 12.14 3.01
CA TRP A 83 0.48 12.24 3.32
C TRP A 83 1.27 11.27 2.45
N THR A 84 2.59 11.34 2.54
CA THR A 84 3.50 10.46 1.79
C THR A 84 4.13 9.43 2.71
N ILE A 85 4.33 8.23 2.19
CA ILE A 85 5.14 7.19 2.82
C ILE A 85 6.29 6.77 1.89
N PRO A 86 7.55 6.75 2.37
CA PRO A 86 8.66 6.20 1.62
C PRO A 86 8.66 4.67 1.57
N PHE A 87 9.17 4.15 0.46
CA PHE A 87 9.59 2.76 0.28
C PHE A 87 10.92 2.77 -0.47
N ARG A 88 12.02 2.56 0.25
CA ARG A 88 13.39 2.77 -0.27
C ARG A 88 13.53 4.17 -0.86
N ASN A 89 13.89 4.27 -2.15
CA ASN A 89 14.00 5.51 -2.91
C ASN A 89 12.68 5.98 -3.55
N LEU A 90 11.57 5.26 -3.35
CA LEU A 90 10.26 5.60 -3.91
C LEU A 90 9.37 6.26 -2.85
N VAL A 91 8.45 7.12 -3.30
CA VAL A 91 7.56 7.87 -2.42
C VAL A 91 6.11 7.76 -2.90
N PHE A 92 5.23 7.28 -2.03
CA PHE A 92 3.81 7.08 -2.34
C PHE A 92 2.92 7.99 -1.52
N LYS A 93 1.99 8.68 -2.18
CA LYS A 93 0.88 9.35 -1.52
C LYS A 93 -0.14 8.33 -1.05
N VAL A 94 -0.55 8.44 0.21
CA VAL A 94 -1.60 7.65 0.84
C VAL A 94 -2.67 8.56 1.46
N GLN A 95 -3.92 8.09 1.44
CA GLN A 95 -5.04 8.70 2.14
C GLN A 95 -6.21 7.70 2.25
N PRO A 96 -7.02 7.77 3.32
CA PRO A 96 -8.28 7.05 3.39
C PRO A 96 -9.19 7.35 2.18
N THR A 97 -9.80 6.32 1.59
CA THR A 97 -10.79 6.46 0.52
C THR A 97 -12.17 5.98 0.97
N GLY A 98 -13.22 6.30 0.21
CA GLY A 98 -14.58 5.82 0.50
C GLY A 98 -14.74 4.29 0.54
N PHE A 99 -13.82 3.53 -0.05
CA PHE A 99 -13.89 2.06 -0.12
C PHE A 99 -12.99 1.36 0.92
N GLY A 100 -12.38 2.11 1.85
CA GLY A 100 -11.58 1.55 2.95
C GLY A 100 -10.14 1.20 2.60
N HIS A 101 -9.72 1.41 1.35
CA HIS A 101 -8.30 1.37 0.98
C HIS A 101 -7.63 2.72 1.26
N ILE A 102 -6.29 2.70 1.37
CA ILE A 102 -5.48 3.88 1.73
C ILE A 102 -4.65 4.39 0.53
N GLY A 103 -4.83 3.81 -0.67
CA GLY A 103 -4.09 4.21 -1.87
C GLY A 103 -2.80 3.44 -2.12
N LEU A 104 -2.50 2.43 -1.28
CA LEU A 104 -1.39 1.51 -1.47
C LEU A 104 -1.77 0.13 -0.93
N PHE A 105 -1.20 -0.93 -1.53
CA PHE A 105 -1.29 -2.32 -1.07
C PHE A 105 0.12 -2.77 -0.65
N PRO A 106 0.53 -2.51 0.60
CA PRO A 106 1.90 -2.75 1.08
C PRO A 106 2.36 -4.21 0.95
N GLU A 107 1.45 -5.16 0.97
CA GLU A 107 1.73 -6.58 0.74
C GLU A 107 2.32 -6.87 -0.65
N GLN A 108 2.12 -5.97 -1.62
CA GLN A 108 2.71 -6.08 -2.96
C GLN A 108 4.18 -5.66 -3.01
N ALA A 109 4.74 -5.13 -1.93
CA ALA A 109 6.08 -4.58 -1.95
C ALA A 109 7.16 -5.63 -2.29
N ILE A 110 6.99 -6.89 -1.92
CA ILE A 110 7.87 -7.99 -2.36
C ILE A 110 7.83 -8.14 -3.89
N ASN A 111 6.65 -7.99 -4.51
CA ASN A 111 6.52 -8.04 -5.96
C ASN A 111 7.21 -6.84 -6.62
N TRP A 112 7.18 -5.65 -6.00
CA TRP A 112 7.92 -4.49 -6.50
C TRP A 112 9.43 -4.73 -6.47
N LEU A 113 9.95 -5.33 -5.40
CA LEU A 113 11.35 -5.74 -5.31
C LEU A 113 11.70 -6.76 -6.38
N TRP A 114 10.85 -7.77 -6.55
CA TRP A 114 11.03 -8.78 -7.58
C TRP A 114 11.08 -8.15 -8.97
N ILE A 115 10.15 -7.25 -9.31
CA ILE A 115 10.13 -6.51 -10.59
C ILE A 115 11.46 -5.77 -10.80
N MET A 116 11.89 -4.94 -9.84
CA MET A 116 13.14 -4.20 -9.93
C MET A 116 14.34 -5.13 -10.12
N ASN A 117 14.39 -6.23 -9.38
CA ASN A 117 15.46 -7.23 -9.46
C ASN A 117 15.48 -7.97 -10.81
N GLN A 118 14.32 -8.25 -11.41
CA GLN A 118 14.28 -8.87 -12.74
C GLN A 118 14.78 -7.88 -13.80
N LEU A 119 14.32 -6.63 -13.75
CA LEU A 119 14.72 -5.59 -14.71
C LEU A 119 16.23 -5.32 -14.67
N ASN A 120 16.82 -5.24 -13.48
CA ASN A 120 18.27 -5.05 -13.31
C ASN A 120 19.13 -6.18 -13.87
N LYS A 121 18.57 -7.37 -14.10
CA LYS A 121 19.29 -8.52 -14.69
C LYS A 121 19.21 -8.55 -16.22
N LEU A 122 18.31 -7.77 -16.82
CA LEU A 122 18.10 -7.73 -18.25
C LEU A 122 19.07 -6.73 -18.90
N ASN A 123 19.92 -7.21 -19.80
CA ASN A 123 20.92 -6.39 -20.51
C ASN A 123 20.38 -5.76 -21.82
N GLY A 124 19.15 -5.24 -21.80
CA GLY A 124 18.48 -4.65 -22.96
C GLY A 124 18.67 -3.14 -23.05
N LYS A 125 18.73 -2.58 -24.28
CA LYS A 125 18.86 -1.12 -24.48
C LYS A 125 17.58 -0.33 -24.15
N GLU A 126 16.43 -0.99 -24.01
CA GLU A 126 15.16 -0.39 -23.55
C GLU A 126 14.17 -1.51 -23.20
N ILE A 127 13.77 -1.65 -21.93
CA ILE A 127 12.83 -2.72 -21.51
C ILE A 127 11.42 -2.13 -21.42
N GLN A 128 10.47 -2.72 -22.15
CA GLN A 128 9.07 -2.30 -22.10
C GLN A 128 8.28 -3.15 -21.10
N VAL A 129 7.51 -2.48 -20.23
CA VAL A 129 6.66 -3.13 -19.23
C VAL A 129 5.22 -2.68 -19.39
N LEU A 130 4.29 -3.63 -19.39
CA LEU A 130 2.85 -3.37 -19.36
C LEU A 130 2.31 -3.66 -17.96
N ASN A 131 1.74 -2.66 -17.29
CA ASN A 131 1.06 -2.82 -16.00
C ASN A 131 -0.45 -2.58 -16.17
N VAL A 132 -1.23 -3.65 -16.10
CA VAL A 132 -2.70 -3.63 -16.19
C VAL A 132 -3.34 -3.62 -14.81
N PHE A 133 -4.48 -2.93 -14.69
CA PHE A 133 -5.12 -2.66 -13.38
C PHE A 133 -4.15 -1.97 -12.42
N GLY A 134 -3.40 -1.01 -12.96
CA GLY A 134 -2.23 -0.43 -12.31
C GLY A 134 -2.52 0.42 -11.07
N TYR A 135 -3.79 0.75 -10.80
CA TYR A 135 -4.25 1.46 -9.62
C TYR A 135 -3.47 2.77 -9.40
N THR A 136 -2.98 3.02 -8.18
CA THR A 136 -2.17 4.20 -7.83
C THR A 136 -0.70 4.06 -8.26
N GLY A 137 -0.37 3.07 -9.08
CA GLY A 137 0.86 3.01 -9.85
C GLY A 137 2.08 2.43 -9.15
N ALA A 138 1.95 1.77 -7.99
CA ALA A 138 3.11 1.30 -7.24
C ALA A 138 4.04 0.36 -8.05
N SER A 139 3.48 -0.65 -8.73
CA SER A 139 4.26 -1.54 -9.62
C SER A 139 4.80 -0.82 -10.86
N THR A 140 4.08 0.19 -11.36
CA THR A 140 4.55 1.04 -12.47
C THR A 140 5.79 1.81 -12.07
N ILE A 141 5.76 2.43 -10.90
CA ILE A 141 6.85 3.26 -10.37
C ILE A 141 8.05 2.38 -10.02
N ALA A 142 7.82 1.19 -9.45
CA ALA A 142 8.87 0.21 -9.22
C ALA A 142 9.58 -0.17 -10.53
N ALA A 143 8.83 -0.52 -11.58
CA ALA A 143 9.40 -0.84 -12.88
C ALA A 143 10.16 0.35 -13.51
N ALA A 144 9.55 1.54 -13.51
CA ALA A 144 10.16 2.76 -14.06
C ALA A 144 11.46 3.14 -13.32
N SER A 145 11.49 2.97 -11.99
CA SER A 145 12.69 3.25 -11.17
C SER A 145 13.87 2.34 -11.48
N ALA A 146 13.62 1.16 -12.05
CA ALA A 146 14.64 0.23 -12.54
C ALA A 146 14.95 0.43 -14.04
N GLY A 147 14.55 1.57 -14.62
CA GLY A 147 14.89 1.96 -16.00
C GLY A 147 13.95 1.40 -17.08
N ALA A 148 12.81 0.80 -16.71
CA ALA A 148 11.85 0.32 -17.69
C ALA A 148 10.97 1.44 -18.26
N HIS A 149 10.58 1.29 -19.52
CA HIS A 149 9.57 2.10 -20.18
C HIS A 149 8.20 1.47 -19.94
N VAL A 150 7.38 2.11 -19.10
CA VAL A 150 6.16 1.49 -18.58
C VAL A 150 4.90 2.06 -19.23
N THR A 151 4.08 1.17 -19.79
CA THR A 151 2.69 1.46 -20.14
C THR A 151 1.80 1.11 -18.94
N HIS A 152 1.20 2.12 -18.32
CA HIS A 152 0.27 1.98 -17.19
C HIS A 152 -1.18 2.04 -17.67
N ILE A 153 -1.98 1.03 -17.34
CA ILE A 153 -3.39 0.95 -17.70
C ILE A 153 -4.25 0.81 -16.45
N ASP A 154 -5.16 1.76 -16.26
CA ASP A 154 -6.26 1.68 -15.30
C ASP A 154 -7.48 2.41 -15.88
N ALA A 155 -8.68 1.89 -15.66
CA ALA A 155 -9.91 2.49 -16.17
C ALA A 155 -10.32 3.75 -15.40
N SER A 156 -9.86 3.91 -14.15
CA SER A 156 -10.18 5.04 -13.30
C SER A 156 -9.26 6.22 -13.56
N LYS A 157 -9.82 7.33 -14.08
CA LYS A 157 -9.10 8.60 -14.21
C LYS A 157 -8.50 9.07 -12.88
N ALA A 158 -9.19 8.82 -11.76
CA ALA A 158 -8.69 9.16 -10.43
C ALA A 158 -7.45 8.33 -10.08
N SER A 159 -7.46 7.01 -10.34
CA SER A 159 -6.30 6.12 -10.11
C SER A 159 -5.09 6.55 -10.95
N VAL A 160 -5.30 6.79 -12.26
CA VAL A 160 -4.24 7.25 -13.17
C VAL A 160 -3.67 8.60 -12.74
N THR A 161 -4.51 9.52 -12.26
CA THR A 161 -4.06 10.83 -11.76
C THR A 161 -3.21 10.67 -10.50
N TRP A 162 -3.60 9.76 -9.60
CA TRP A 162 -2.82 9.44 -8.40
C TRP A 162 -1.50 8.75 -8.76
N ALA A 163 -1.50 7.83 -9.72
CA ALA A 163 -0.28 7.20 -10.24
C ALA A 163 0.71 8.22 -10.79
N ARG A 164 0.26 9.21 -11.58
CA ARG A 164 1.10 10.32 -12.04
C ARG A 164 1.66 11.15 -10.89
N ARG A 165 0.87 11.39 -9.84
CA ARG A 165 1.36 12.08 -8.64
C ARG A 165 2.44 11.29 -7.94
N ASN A 166 2.26 9.98 -7.76
CA ASN A 166 3.25 9.09 -7.14
C ASN A 166 4.53 8.99 -7.97
N LEU A 167 4.43 8.98 -9.30
CA LEU A 167 5.59 9.02 -10.21
C LEU A 167 6.42 10.30 -9.97
N LYS A 168 5.76 11.47 -9.97
CA LYS A 168 6.41 12.76 -9.69
C LYS A 168 7.00 12.84 -8.28
N LEU A 169 6.32 12.28 -7.28
CA LEU A 169 6.82 12.23 -5.90
C LEU A 169 8.10 11.37 -5.79
N SER A 170 8.24 10.36 -6.65
CA SER A 170 9.40 9.47 -6.72
C SER A 170 10.51 10.01 -7.63
N GLY A 171 10.38 11.22 -8.18
CA GLY A 171 11.40 11.85 -9.02
C GLY A 171 11.53 11.24 -10.42
N LEU A 172 10.47 10.59 -10.92
CA LEU A 172 10.42 9.94 -12.24
C LEU A 172 9.50 10.68 -13.21
#